data_AF-A0A6J6AL63-F1
#
_entry.id   AF-A0A6J6AL63-F1
#
_cell.length_a   1.000
_cell.length_b   1.000
_cell.length_c   1.000
_cell.angle_alpha   90.00
_cell.angle_beta   90.00
_cell.angle_gamma   90.00
#
_symmetry.space_group_name_H-M   'P 1'
#
loop_
_entity.id
_entity.type
_entity.pdbx_description
1 polymer ?
#
loop_
_entity_poly.entity_id
_entity_poly.type
_entity_poly.pdbx_seq_one_letter_code
_entity_poly.pdbx_strand_id
1 'polypeptide(L)'
;MDALNSYLVDPIESVLAVNSDGTLCFEVKSPLDLEKDVRLPGGNIFHRDLTFPFKEDGDDQIWGVETDDPRIFICGAGAQRGGGVSGIPGHNAAMAVLAKG
;
A
#
# COMPACT_ATOMS: atom_id res chain seq x y z
N MET A 1 11.24 -21.09 -8.84
CA MET A 1 10.20 -21.13 -9.89
C MET A 1 9.24 -22.27 -9.64
N ASP A 2 9.74 -23.49 -9.40
CA ASP A 2 8.92 -24.69 -9.15
C ASP A 2 7.79 -24.52 -8.12
N ALA A 3 8.06 -23.87 -6.98
CA ALA A 3 7.06 -23.63 -5.94
C ALA A 3 5.95 -22.65 -6.37
N LEU A 4 6.23 -21.71 -7.29
CA LEU A 4 5.21 -20.84 -7.87
C LEU A 4 4.44 -21.59 -8.96
N ASN A 5 5.17 -22.31 -9.81
CA ASN A 5 4.63 -23.08 -10.92
C ASN A 5 3.68 -24.21 -10.47
N SER A 6 3.76 -24.70 -9.22
CA SER A 6 2.79 -25.65 -8.68
C SER A 6 1.36 -25.10 -8.57
N TYR A 7 1.19 -23.78 -8.64
CA TYR A 7 -0.10 -23.10 -8.57
C TYR A 7 -0.56 -22.50 -9.90
N LEU A 8 0.25 -22.62 -10.96
CA LEU A 8 -0.01 -22.04 -12.27
C LEU A 8 -0.40 -23.14 -13.28
N VAL A 9 -1.24 -22.79 -14.24
CA VAL A 9 -1.62 -23.70 -15.34
C VAL A 9 -0.44 -23.92 -16.28
N ASP A 10 0.25 -22.83 -16.64
CA ASP A 10 1.47 -22.82 -17.42
C ASP A 10 2.64 -22.32 -16.56
N PRO A 11 3.89 -22.78 -16.81
CA PRO A 11 5.06 -22.25 -16.12
C PRO A 11 5.14 -20.73 -16.29
N ILE A 12 5.45 -19.99 -15.21
CA ILE A 12 5.53 -18.53 -15.24
C ILE A 12 6.51 -18.02 -16.31
N GLU A 13 7.56 -18.79 -16.59
CA GLU A 13 8.57 -18.51 -17.61
C GLU A 13 7.97 -18.33 -19.01
N SER A 14 6.79 -18.91 -19.29
CA SER A 14 6.10 -18.76 -20.57
C SER A 14 5.62 -17.33 -20.87
N VAL A 15 5.48 -16.49 -19.84
CA VAL A 15 5.00 -15.10 -19.95
C VAL A 15 6.05 -14.07 -19.51
N LEU A 16 7.27 -14.50 -19.19
CA LEU A 16 8.36 -13.60 -18.83
C LEU A 16 9.06 -13.07 -20.08
N ALA A 17 9.38 -11.77 -20.08
CA ALA A 17 10.23 -11.19 -21.10
C ALA A 17 11.69 -11.69 -20.96
N VAL A 18 12.44 -11.63 -22.05
CA VAL A 18 13.85 -12.02 -22.10
C VAL A 18 14.71 -10.77 -22.34
N ASN A 19 15.75 -10.59 -21.53
CA ASN A 19 16.74 -9.52 -21.66
C ASN A 19 17.65 -9.73 -22.88
N SER A 20 18.40 -8.69 -23.25
CA SER A 20 19.38 -8.73 -24.33
C SER A 20 20.54 -9.72 -24.09
N ASP A 21 20.80 -10.09 -22.83
CA ASP A 21 21.80 -11.08 -22.43
C ASP A 21 21.23 -12.51 -22.33
N GLY A 22 19.95 -12.70 -22.67
CA GLY A 22 19.26 -13.99 -22.61
C GLY A 22 18.69 -14.35 -21.23
N THR A 23 18.86 -13.51 -20.21
CA THR A 23 18.26 -13.73 -18.88
C THR A 23 16.76 -13.39 -18.87
N LEU A 24 15.98 -13.98 -17.95
CA LEU A 24 14.55 -13.65 -17.80
C LEU A 24 14.36 -12.36 -17.01
N CYS A 25 13.43 -11.51 -17.45
CA CYS A 25 13.07 -10.26 -16.79
C CYS A 25 12.08 -10.51 -15.65
N PHE A 26 12.56 -10.82 -14.46
CA PHE A 26 11.70 -10.94 -13.28
C PHE A 26 12.42 -10.55 -11.99
N GLU A 27 11.63 -10.16 -10.99
CA GLU A 27 12.08 -9.91 -9.62
C GLU A 27 11.08 -10.57 -8.67
N VAL A 28 11.57 -11.16 -7.58
CA VAL A 28 10.74 -11.75 -6.53
C VAL A 28 11.08 -11.07 -5.22
N LYS A 29 10.05 -10.59 -4.50
CA LYS A 29 10.17 -9.99 -3.17
C LYS A 29 9.23 -10.72 -2.22
N SER A 30 9.77 -11.23 -1.12
CA SER A 30 8.97 -11.72 0.01
C SER A 30 8.41 -10.54 0.83
N PRO A 31 7.43 -10.77 1.72
CA PRO A 31 6.98 -9.74 2.65
C PRO A 31 8.12 -9.13 3.49
N LEU A 32 9.12 -9.93 3.88
CA LEU A 32 10.30 -9.45 4.61
C LEU A 32 11.19 -8.56 3.75
N ASP A 33 11.33 -8.89 2.46
CA ASP A 33 12.06 -8.04 1.51
C ASP A 33 11.34 -6.72 1.31
N LEU A 34 10.01 -6.73 1.19
CA LEU A 34 9.20 -5.52 1.07
C LEU A 34 9.29 -4.64 2.32
N GLU A 35 9.24 -5.24 3.51
CA GLU A 35 9.42 -4.51 4.76
C GLU A 35 10.82 -3.88 4.86
N LYS A 36 11.86 -4.60 4.45
CA LYS A 36 13.24 -4.10 4.47
C LYS A 36 13.49 -3.02 3.41
N ASP A 37 13.11 -3.27 2.17
CA ASP A 37 13.55 -2.50 1.00
C ASP A 37 12.71 -1.25 0.80
N VAL A 38 11.40 -1.34 1.05
CA VAL A 38 10.45 -0.23 0.81
C VAL A 38 9.62 0.13 2.04
N ARG A 39 9.98 -0.41 3.23
CA ARG A 39 9.35 -0.08 4.52
C ARG A 39 7.86 -0.34 4.56
N LEU A 40 7.40 -1.38 3.88
CA LEU A 40 6.02 -1.87 3.98
C LEU A 40 5.88 -2.74 5.24
N PRO A 41 5.18 -2.29 6.30
CA PRO A 41 5.09 -3.07 7.54
C PRO A 41 4.49 -4.46 7.28
N GLY A 42 5.20 -5.53 7.66
CA GLY A 42 4.80 -6.91 7.38
C GLY A 42 4.66 -7.24 5.89
N GLY A 43 5.24 -6.42 4.99
CA GLY A 43 5.04 -6.51 3.55
C GLY A 43 3.62 -6.14 3.08
N ASN A 44 2.82 -5.49 3.92
CA ASN A 44 1.43 -5.16 3.61
C ASN A 44 1.36 -3.97 2.64
N ILE A 45 0.88 -4.21 1.42
CA ILE A 45 0.74 -3.18 0.37
C ILE A 45 -0.24 -2.06 0.75
N PHE A 46 -1.19 -2.32 1.66
CA PHE A 46 -2.11 -1.32 2.20
C PHE A 46 -1.57 -0.61 3.45
N HIS A 47 -0.35 -0.94 3.88
CA HIS A 47 0.37 -0.39 5.05
C HIS A 47 -0.31 -0.61 6.42
N ARG A 48 -1.56 -1.09 6.45
CA ARG A 48 -2.31 -1.52 7.63
C ARG A 48 -3.40 -2.51 7.23
N ASP A 49 -4.07 -3.06 8.22
CA ASP A 49 -5.22 -3.94 8.01
C ASP A 49 -6.38 -3.20 7.31
N LEU A 50 -7.18 -3.98 6.57
CA LEU A 50 -8.38 -3.48 5.94
C LEU A 50 -9.41 -3.12 7.01
N THR A 51 -9.89 -1.89 6.98
CA THR A 51 -10.95 -1.39 7.85
C THR A 51 -12.16 -1.01 7.01
N PHE A 52 -13.35 -0.99 7.62
CA PHE A 52 -14.50 -0.39 6.95
C PHE A 52 -14.24 1.11 6.69
N PRO A 53 -14.81 1.67 5.61
CA PRO A 53 -14.54 3.06 5.22
C PRO A 53 -15.29 4.08 6.08
N PHE A 54 -16.23 3.61 6.90
CA PHE A 54 -17.08 4.42 7.76
C PHE A 54 -16.35 4.81 9.04
N LYS A 55 -16.86 5.87 9.66
CA LYS A 55 -16.41 6.35 10.95
C LYS A 55 -17.01 5.46 12.04
N GLU A 56 -16.19 5.09 13.02
CA GLU A 56 -16.66 4.37 14.21
C GLU A 56 -17.33 5.33 15.19
N ASP A 57 -18.24 4.83 16.00
CA ASP A 57 -18.92 5.63 17.02
C ASP A 57 -17.89 6.21 18.02
N GLY A 58 -17.96 7.52 18.25
CA GLY A 58 -17.08 8.22 19.19
C GLY A 58 -15.72 8.64 18.62
N ASP A 59 -15.42 8.31 17.36
CA ASP A 59 -14.29 8.91 16.64
C ASP A 59 -14.59 10.42 16.46
N ASP A 60 -13.60 11.30 16.61
CA ASP A 60 -13.71 12.75 16.43
C ASP A 60 -13.06 13.23 15.12
N GLN A 61 -12.32 12.34 14.44
CA GLN A 61 -11.65 12.63 13.18
C GLN A 61 -12.67 12.92 12.08
N ILE A 62 -12.39 13.93 11.26
CA ILE A 62 -13.30 14.39 10.20
C ILE A 62 -12.89 13.75 8.87
N TRP A 63 -11.58 13.72 8.62
CA TRP A 63 -11.01 13.30 7.33
C TRP A 63 -10.34 11.93 7.38
N GLY A 64 -10.10 11.37 8.58
CA GLY A 64 -9.44 10.08 8.85
C GLY A 64 -7.96 10.05 8.47
N VAL A 65 -7.35 11.23 8.43
CA VAL A 65 -5.93 11.48 8.15
C VAL A 65 -5.24 12.17 9.33
N GLU A 66 -6.03 12.60 10.31
CA GLU A 66 -5.60 13.24 11.54
C GLU A 66 -4.72 12.31 12.38
N THR A 67 -3.75 12.91 13.06
CA THR A 67 -2.90 12.25 14.06
C THR A 67 -3.11 12.89 15.43
N ASP A 68 -2.38 12.45 16.44
CA ASP A 68 -2.36 13.04 17.77
C ASP A 68 -1.71 14.44 17.80
N ASP A 69 -0.80 14.77 16.87
CA ASP A 69 -0.34 16.15 16.67
C ASP A 69 -1.27 16.89 15.70
N PRO A 70 -1.85 18.04 16.09
CA PRO A 70 -2.80 18.77 15.27
C PRO A 70 -2.23 19.32 13.96
N ARG A 71 -0.91 19.28 13.75
CA ARG A 71 -0.21 19.78 12.56
C ARG A 71 0.35 18.66 11.68
N ILE A 72 0.20 17.40 12.08
CA ILE A 72 0.70 16.25 11.33
C ILE A 72 -0.51 15.45 10.80
N PHE A 73 -0.48 15.13 9.51
CA PHE A 73 -1.52 14.38 8.82
C PHE A 73 -0.92 13.27 7.96
N ILE A 74 -1.61 12.15 7.82
CA ILE A 74 -1.19 11.02 6.99
C ILE A 74 -1.78 11.18 5.58
N CYS A 75 -0.94 11.36 4.57
CA CYS A 75 -1.37 11.52 3.17
C CYS A 75 -1.17 10.28 2.29
N GLY A 76 -0.78 9.15 2.89
CA GLY A 76 -0.45 7.90 2.19
C GLY A 76 -1.40 6.74 2.49
N ALA A 77 -1.04 5.55 2.01
CA ALA A 77 -1.84 4.33 2.17
C ALA A 77 -2.16 3.97 3.64
N GLY A 78 -1.36 4.46 4.58
CA GLY A 78 -1.57 4.33 6.02
C GLY A 78 -2.65 5.24 6.65
N ALA A 79 -3.38 6.08 5.90
CA ALA A 79 -4.52 6.89 6.42
C ALA A 79 -5.90 6.25 6.15
N GLN A 80 -6.92 6.42 7.00
CA GLN A 80 -8.21 5.74 6.83
C GLN A 80 -8.76 5.96 5.40
N ARG A 81 -9.29 4.90 4.76
CA ARG A 81 -9.65 4.88 3.32
C ARG A 81 -8.45 5.03 2.38
N GLY A 82 -7.25 4.71 2.85
CA GLY A 82 -6.00 4.77 2.08
C GLY A 82 -5.62 3.46 1.41
N GLY A 83 -4.73 3.59 0.42
CA GLY A 83 -4.21 2.47 -0.36
C GLY A 83 -4.81 2.39 -1.76
N GLY A 84 -4.43 1.37 -2.52
CA GLY A 84 -4.99 1.09 -3.84
C GLY A 84 -4.81 2.20 -4.89
N VAL A 85 -3.82 3.08 -4.73
CA VAL A 85 -3.57 4.22 -5.63
C VAL A 85 -4.79 5.16 -5.75
N SER A 86 -5.64 5.22 -4.72
CA SER A 86 -6.92 5.95 -4.77
C SER A 86 -6.79 7.47 -4.80
N GLY A 87 -5.69 8.03 -4.29
CA GLY A 87 -5.51 9.47 -4.08
C GLY A 87 -6.32 10.06 -2.90
N ILE A 88 -7.19 9.27 -2.26
CA ILE A 88 -8.07 9.72 -1.18
C ILE A 88 -7.29 10.31 0.02
N PRO A 89 -6.23 9.66 0.55
CA PRO A 89 -5.48 10.21 1.67
C PRO A 89 -4.82 11.56 1.38
N GLY A 90 -4.32 11.75 0.16
CA GLY A 90 -3.72 13.01 -0.26
C GLY A 90 -4.75 14.15 -0.32
N HIS A 91 -5.90 13.88 -0.93
CA HIS A 91 -7.02 14.82 -0.94
C HIS A 91 -7.49 15.16 0.49
N ASN A 92 -7.74 14.15 1.32
CA ASN A 92 -8.22 14.34 2.69
C ASN A 92 -7.23 15.10 3.55
N ALA A 93 -5.93 14.83 3.45
CA ALA A 93 -4.89 15.56 4.16
C ALA A 93 -4.89 17.05 3.77
N ALA A 94 -5.04 17.36 2.48
CA ALA A 94 -5.15 18.75 2.02
C ALA A 94 -6.40 19.44 2.59
N MET A 95 -7.56 18.77 2.57
CA MET A 95 -8.80 19.31 3.13
C MET A 95 -8.74 19.50 4.65
N ALA A 96 -8.09 18.58 5.37
CA ALA A 96 -7.89 18.69 6.81
C ALA A 96 -7.01 19.90 7.19
N VAL A 97 -5.99 20.20 6.38
CA VAL A 97 -5.17 21.41 6.53
C VAL A 97 -6.00 22.67 6.28
N LEU A 98 -6.79 22.70 5.20
CA LEU A 98 -7.61 23.86 4.84
C LEU A 98 -8.72 24.15 5.85
N ALA A 99 -9.29 23.11 6.47
CA ALA A 99 -10.35 23.25 7.48
C ALA A 99 -9.85 23.84 8.81
N LYS A 100 -8.54 23.85 9.05
CA LYS A 100 -7.92 24.47 10.24
C LYS A 100 -7.41 25.90 10.00
N GLY A 101 -7.52 26.41 8.76
CA GLY A 101 -7.17 27.77 8.38
C GLY A 101 -8.27 28.79 8.64
#